data_AF-A0ABD4E641-F1
#
_entry.id   AF-A0ABD4E641-F1
#
_cell.length_a   1.000
_cell.length_b   1.000
_cell.length_c   1.000
_cell.angle_alpha   90.00
_cell.angle_beta   90.00
_cell.angle_gamma   90.00
#
_symmetry.space_group_name_H-M   'P 1'
#
loop_
_entity.id
_entity.type
_entity.pdbx_description
1 polymer ?
#
loop_
_entity_poly.entity_id
_entity_poly.type
_entity_poly.pdbx_seq_one_letter_code
_entity_poly.pdbx_strand_id
1 'polypeptide(L)'
;MNAAAPKTLIYDLGRPFKAHDVRKLRKCVVCGAIGYEPQMLTLTLRGTMREHYHGTCVVRSMSHDEVLALPEAESAKLRLNETGPELMRKLMDRDEATGESA
;
A
#
# COMPACT_ATOMS: atom_id res chain seq x y z
N MET A 1 -4.91 -26.15 -36.70
CA MET A 1 -5.51 -25.47 -35.53
C MET A 1 -4.39 -25.23 -34.53
N ASN A 2 -3.82 -24.03 -34.49
CA ASN A 2 -2.67 -23.72 -33.64
C ASN A 2 -3.17 -23.35 -32.24
N ALA A 3 -2.95 -24.24 -31.28
CA ALA A 3 -3.17 -23.94 -29.87
C ALA A 3 -2.07 -22.98 -29.40
N ALA A 4 -2.44 -21.74 -29.06
CA ALA A 4 -1.53 -20.80 -28.45
C ALA A 4 -1.11 -21.32 -27.06
N ALA A 5 0.21 -21.45 -26.85
CA ALA A 5 0.78 -21.86 -25.57
C ALA A 5 0.38 -20.88 -24.45
N PRO A 6 0.08 -21.37 -23.23
CA PRO A 6 -0.26 -20.50 -22.11
C PRO A 6 0.93 -19.61 -21.76
N LYS A 7 0.71 -18.29 -21.72
CA LYS A 7 1.70 -17.31 -21.25
C LYS A 7 1.93 -17.53 -19.76
N THR A 8 3.04 -18.19 -19.43
CA THR A 8 3.54 -18.32 -18.06
C THR A 8 3.93 -16.92 -17.56
N LEU A 9 3.17 -16.38 -16.61
CA LEU A 9 3.57 -15.20 -15.86
C LEU A 9 4.75 -15.60 -14.97
N ILE A 10 5.97 -15.33 -15.42
CA ILE A 10 7.17 -15.46 -14.62
C ILE A 10 7.15 -14.28 -13.64
N TYR A 11 6.78 -14.53 -12.39
CA TYR A 11 7.01 -13.58 -11.32
C TYR A 11 8.52 -13.46 -11.13
N ASP A 12 9.06 -12.27 -11.32
CA ASP A 12 10.47 -11.96 -11.04
C ASP A 12 10.69 -12.00 -9.52
N LEU A 13 11.00 -13.19 -9.01
CA LEU A 13 11.25 -13.48 -7.58
C LEU A 13 12.73 -13.25 -7.27
N GLY A 14 13.20 -12.01 -7.42
CA GLY A 14 14.62 -11.60 -7.29
C GLY A 14 15.31 -11.85 -5.93
N ARG A 15 14.78 -12.69 -5.04
CA ARG A 15 15.48 -13.24 -3.87
C ARG A 15 14.97 -14.64 -3.52
N PRO A 16 15.86 -15.60 -3.20
CA PRO A 16 15.44 -16.89 -2.67
C PRO A 16 14.83 -16.69 -1.28
N PHE A 17 13.51 -16.93 -1.16
CA PHE A 17 12.80 -16.93 0.12
C PHE A 17 13.30 -18.11 0.96
N LYS A 18 13.75 -17.85 2.20
CA LYS A 18 14.15 -18.92 3.13
C LYS A 18 12.89 -19.53 3.77
N ALA A 19 12.95 -20.78 4.20
CA ALA A 19 11.80 -21.48 4.81
C ALA A 19 11.19 -20.78 6.05
N HIS A 20 11.90 -19.81 6.64
CA HIS A 20 11.46 -18.97 7.76
C HIS A 20 11.06 -17.54 7.35
N ASP A 21 11.00 -17.22 6.06
CA ASP A 21 10.36 -15.99 5.57
C ASP A 21 8.83 -16.14 5.63
N VAL A 22 8.31 -16.33 6.84
CA VAL A 22 6.88 -16.29 7.11
C VAL A 22 6.41 -14.86 6.90
N ARG A 23 5.73 -14.61 5.78
CA ARG A 23 5.13 -13.32 5.47
C ARG A 23 4.15 -12.97 6.60
N LYS A 24 4.31 -11.79 7.18
CA LYS A 24 3.32 -11.26 8.11
C LYS A 24 2.08 -10.85 7.31
N LEU A 25 0.99 -11.57 7.52
CA LEU A 25 -0.27 -11.35 6.81
C LEU A 25 -1.33 -10.77 7.74
N ARG A 26 -2.17 -9.88 7.21
CA ARG A 26 -3.28 -9.24 7.93
C ARG A 26 -4.51 -9.14 7.05
N LYS A 27 -5.68 -9.16 7.67
CA LYS A 27 -6.96 -8.96 7.00
C LYS A 27 -7.24 -7.46 6.85
N CYS A 28 -7.60 -7.03 5.65
CA CYS A 28 -8.05 -5.66 5.42
C CYS A 28 -9.44 -5.45 6.01
N VAL A 29 -9.63 -4.36 6.77
CA VAL A 29 -10.94 -4.04 7.38
C VAL A 29 -12.01 -3.70 6.34
N VAL A 30 -11.64 -3.08 5.22
CA VAL A 30 -12.58 -2.63 4.19
C VAL A 30 -13.06 -3.79 3.30
N CYS A 31 -12.13 -4.52 2.67
CA CYS A 31 -12.49 -5.57 1.70
C CYS A 31 -12.47 -6.99 2.26
N GLY A 32 -11.94 -7.19 3.47
CA GLY A 32 -11.84 -8.50 4.10
C GLY A 32 -10.77 -9.44 3.52
N ALA A 33 -10.05 -9.04 2.47
CA ALA A 33 -8.98 -9.85 1.87
C ALA A 33 -7.68 -9.79 2.69
N ILE A 34 -6.84 -10.81 2.53
CA ILE A 34 -5.54 -10.91 3.21
C ILE A 34 -4.47 -10.17 2.40
N GLY A 35 -3.74 -9.27 3.06
CA GLY A 35 -2.61 -8.54 2.50
C GLY A 35 -1.32 -8.78 3.27
N TYR A 36 -0.19 -8.38 2.67
CA TYR A 36 1.12 -8.42 3.30
C TYR A 36 1.29 -7.18 4.20
N GLU A 37 1.38 -7.41 5.51
CA GLU A 37 1.32 -6.36 6.55
C GLU A 37 2.28 -5.18 6.30
N PRO A 38 3.56 -5.37 5.93
CA PRO A 38 4.46 -4.24 5.68
C PRO A 38 4.08 -3.34 4.50
N GLN A 39 3.22 -3.82 3.60
CA GLN A 39 2.69 -3.04 2.46
C GLN A 39 1.28 -2.51 2.72
N MET A 40 0.68 -2.81 3.87
CA MET A 40 -0.63 -2.31 4.26
C MET A 40 -0.48 -1.06 5.12
N LEU A 41 -1.46 -0.17 4.98
CA LEU A 41 -1.58 0.99 5.85
C LEU A 41 -2.06 0.52 7.23
N THR A 42 -1.47 1.07 8.28
CA THR A 42 -1.80 0.80 9.67
C THR A 42 -2.32 2.08 10.32
N LEU A 43 -3.65 2.16 10.42
CA LEU A 43 -4.34 3.36 10.89
C LEU A 43 -4.89 3.11 12.30
N THR A 44 -4.88 4.14 13.15
CA THR A 44 -5.47 4.05 14.49
C THR A 44 -6.85 4.67 14.46
N LEU A 45 -7.90 3.84 14.54
CA LEU A 45 -9.26 4.34 14.75
C LEU A 45 -9.59 4.31 16.24
N ARG A 46 -10.21 5.40 16.73
CA ARG A 46 -10.75 5.51 18.11
C ARG A 46 -9.72 5.28 19.22
N GLY A 47 -8.51 5.80 19.04
CA GLY A 47 -7.56 6.06 20.11
C GLY A 47 -6.65 4.90 20.53
N THR A 48 -6.97 3.63 20.23
CA THR A 48 -6.11 2.51 20.67
C THR A 48 -6.00 1.31 19.72
N MET A 49 -6.93 1.12 18.78
CA MET A 49 -6.89 -0.04 17.89
C MET A 49 -6.20 0.29 16.57
N ARG A 50 -5.12 -0.44 16.30
CA ARG A 50 -4.43 -0.42 15.00
C ARG A 50 -5.11 -1.40 14.07
N GLU A 51 -5.58 -0.87 12.94
CA GLU A 51 -6.25 -1.63 11.90
C GLU A 51 -5.47 -1.54 10.60
N HIS A 52 -5.58 -2.60 9.79
CA HIS A 52 -4.80 -2.74 8.56
C HIS A 52 -5.67 -2.56 7.32
N TYR A 53 -5.16 -1.81 6.35
CA TYR A 53 -5.86 -1.43 5.14
C TYR A 53 -4.99 -1.58 3.90
N HIS A 54 -5.57 -2.01 2.77
CA HIS A 54 -4.90 -1.85 1.48
C HIS A 54 -4.89 -0.37 1.09
N GLY A 55 -3.83 0.10 0.42
CA GLY A 55 -3.74 1.47 -0.07
C GLY A 55 -4.91 1.83 -0.99
N THR A 56 -5.21 0.94 -1.95
CA THR A 56 -6.38 1.10 -2.84
C THR A 56 -7.70 1.18 -2.09
N CYS A 57 -7.88 0.44 -0.99
CA CYS A 57 -9.10 0.50 -0.19
C CYS A 57 -9.23 1.86 0.52
N VAL A 58 -8.13 2.34 1.10
CA VAL A 58 -8.06 3.65 1.78
C VAL A 58 -8.42 4.77 0.82
N VAL A 59 -7.72 4.85 -0.32
CA VAL A 59 -7.92 5.91 -1.33
C VAL A 59 -9.35 5.94 -1.87
N ARG A 60 -10.03 4.78 -1.95
CA ARG A 60 -11.43 4.71 -2.37
C ARG A 60 -12.43 5.08 -1.27
N SER A 61 -12.06 4.88 -0.01
CA SER A 61 -12.93 5.09 1.14
C SER A 61 -12.80 6.46 1.80
N MET A 62 -11.69 7.16 1.54
CA MET A 62 -11.36 8.45 2.14
C MET A 62 -11.27 9.54 1.06
N SER A 63 -11.50 10.78 1.47
CA SER A 63 -11.26 11.94 0.62
C SER A 63 -9.77 12.16 0.38
N HIS A 64 -9.41 12.86 -0.70
CA HIS A 64 -8.01 13.18 -1.00
C HIS A 64 -7.33 13.94 0.14
N ASP A 65 -8.04 14.86 0.80
CA ASP A 65 -7.49 15.65 1.90
C ASP A 65 -7.17 14.78 3.12
N GLU A 66 -8.03 13.79 3.42
CA GLU A 66 -7.76 12.83 4.49
C GLU A 66 -6.57 11.91 4.15
N VAL A 67 -6.40 11.54 2.88
CA VAL A 67 -5.23 10.77 2.43
C VAL A 67 -3.95 11.60 2.55
N LEU A 68 -3.99 12.89 2.21
CA LEU A 68 -2.88 13.82 2.37
C LEU A 68 -2.56 14.14 3.83
N ALA A 69 -3.51 13.94 4.74
CA ALA A 69 -3.31 14.09 6.18
C ALA A 69 -2.76 12.82 6.87
N LEU A 70 -2.58 11.71 6.13
CA LEU A 70 -2.00 10.49 6.68
C LEU A 70 -0.56 10.73 7.16
N PRO A 71 -0.14 10.08 8.26
CA PRO A 71 1.26 10.09 8.69
C PRO A 71 2.20 9.66 7.57
N GLU A 72 3.37 10.29 7.49
CA GLU A 72 4.35 10.07 6.41
C GLU A 72 4.69 8.58 6.23
N ALA A 73 4.93 7.86 7.33
CA ALA A 73 5.23 6.44 7.32
C ALA A 73 4.12 5.57 6.69
N GLU A 74 2.87 6.05 6.70
CA GLU A 74 1.72 5.35 6.12
C GLU A 74 1.47 5.78 4.68
N SER A 75 1.58 7.09 4.39
CA SER A 75 1.47 7.59 3.01
C SER A 75 2.59 7.08 2.10
N ALA A 76 3.79 6.87 2.62
CA ALA A 76 4.92 6.31 1.85
C ALA A 76 4.69 4.87 1.35
N LYS A 77 3.68 4.18 1.91
CA LYS A 77 3.28 2.83 1.45
C LYS A 77 2.35 2.88 0.24
N LEU A 78 1.71 4.02 -0.01
CA LEU A 78 0.80 4.20 -1.13
C LEU A 78 1.56 4.16 -2.46
N ARG A 79 0.95 3.54 -3.46
CA ARG A 79 1.55 3.41 -4.79
C ARG A 79 0.78 4.20 -5.83
N LEU A 80 1.48 4.56 -6.90
CA LEU A 80 0.91 5.33 -8.02
C LEU A 80 -0.33 4.66 -8.63
N ASN A 81 -0.36 3.33 -8.70
CA ASN A 81 -1.50 2.58 -9.23
C ASN A 81 -2.74 2.60 -8.30
N GLU A 82 -2.59 3.09 -7.07
CA GLU A 82 -3.68 3.18 -6.09
C GLU A 82 -4.19 4.62 -5.99
N THR A 83 -3.28 5.60 -5.96
CA THR A 83 -3.60 7.03 -5.78
C THR A 83 -3.90 7.74 -7.09
N GLY A 84 -3.33 7.29 -8.21
CA GLY A 84 -3.31 8.03 -9.45
C GLY A 84 -2.27 9.18 -9.44
N PRO A 85 -1.99 9.77 -10.62
CA PRO A 85 -0.88 10.72 -10.79
C PRO A 85 -1.07 12.03 -10.03
N GLU A 86 -2.30 12.54 -9.94
CA GLU A 86 -2.58 13.83 -9.30
C GLU A 86 -2.38 13.78 -7.78
N LEU A 87 -2.94 12.75 -7.13
CA LEU A 87 -2.80 12.57 -5.69
C LEU A 87 -1.36 12.18 -5.31
N MET A 88 -0.70 11.36 -6.13
CA MET A 88 0.71 11.02 -5.89
C MET A 88 1.63 12.25 -5.95
N ARG A 89 1.41 13.16 -6.91
CA ARG A 89 2.18 14.41 -6.98
C ARG A 89 2.04 15.23 -5.69
N LYS A 90 0.81 15.41 -5.21
CA LYS A 90 0.56 16.14 -3.95
C LYS A 90 1.22 15.48 -2.74
N LEU A 91 1.27 14.15 -2.69
CA LEU A 91 1.97 13.42 -1.62
C LEU A 91 3.49 13.69 -1.68
N MET A 92 4.08 13.67 -2.88
CA MET A 92 5.51 13.97 -3.07
C MET A 92 5.86 15.42 -2.74
N ASP A 93 5.06 16.39 -3.21
CA ASP A 93 5.27 17.81 -2.94
C ASP A 93 5.22 18.11 -1.43
N ARG A 94 4.34 17.40 -0.71
CA ARG A 94 4.23 17.50 0.76
C ARG A 94 5.49 16.96 1.44
N ASP A 95 5.98 15.81 1.00
CA ASP A 95 7.17 15.18 1.58
C ASP A 95 8.42 16.06 1.36
N GLU A 96 8.54 16.71 0.18
CA GLU A 96 9.58 17.71 -0.10
C GLU A 96 9.49 18.94 0.81
N ALA A 97 8.28 19.46 1.05
CA ALA A 97 8.07 20.59 1.96
C ALA A 97 8.41 20.27 3.44
N THR A 98 8.34 19.00 3.84
CA THR A 98 8.74 18.55 5.18
C THR A 98 10.23 18.20 5.29
N GLY A 99 10.93 18.08 4.16
CA GLY A 99 12.34 17.66 4.08
C GLY A 99 13.38 18.77 4.33
N GLU A 100 12.97 20.01 4.62
CA GLU A 100 13.86 21.17 4.81
C GLU A 100 14.25 21.39 6.29
N SER A 101 14.31 20.32 7.09
CA SER A 101 14.72 20.38 8.50
C SER A 101 15.41 19.08 8.95
N ALA A 102 16.61 18.81 8.41
CA ALA A 102 17.56 17.86 8.96
C ALA A 102 18.99 18.39 8.84
#